data_AF-A0A929VTJ5-F1
#
_entry.id   AF-A0A929VTJ5-F1
#
_cell.length_a   1.000
_cell.length_b   1.000
_cell.length_c   1.000
_cell.angle_alpha   90.00
_cell.angle_beta   90.00
_cell.angle_gamma   90.00
#
_symmetry.space_group_name_H-M   'P 1'
#
loop_
_entity.id
_entity.type
_entity.pdbx_description
1 polymer ?
#
loop_
_entity_poly.entity_id
_entity_poly.type
_entity_poly.pdbx_seq_one_letter_code
_entity_poly.pdbx_strand_id
1 'polypeptide(L)'
;SQFPEETVEGELHFIDIVDFFKTKPLEKGKHIPFIGFNTTDLFKKGLKPTHKLQKEGYKTLLLGVYNEQQEKLEFARIIHYISMDEEGKAIEAKSSNGIVVLQ
;
A
#
# COMPACT_ATOMS: atom_id res chain seq x y z
N SER A 1 -16.12 -0.12 -0.91
CA SER A 1 -15.15 -0.81 -1.77
C SER A 1 -14.46 -1.87 -0.95
N GLN A 2 -14.52 -3.14 -1.37
CA GLN A 2 -13.73 -4.21 -0.74
C GLN A 2 -12.37 -4.21 -1.43
N PHE A 3 -11.33 -3.70 -0.76
CA PHE A 3 -9.97 -3.87 -1.26
C PHE A 3 -9.55 -5.33 -1.02
N PRO A 4 -8.94 -6.01 -2.00
CA PRO A 4 -8.31 -7.30 -1.79
C PRO A 4 -7.33 -7.24 -0.62
N GLU A 5 -7.37 -8.28 0.21
CA GLU A 5 -6.55 -8.42 1.40
C GLU A 5 -5.72 -9.69 1.25
N GLU A 6 -4.44 -9.58 1.57
CA GLU A 6 -3.46 -10.64 1.44
C GLU A 6 -2.68 -10.76 2.77
N THR A 7 -2.35 -11.99 3.17
CA THR A 7 -1.39 -12.22 4.24
C THR A 7 -0.15 -12.89 3.65
N VAL A 8 1.01 -12.33 3.98
CA VAL A 8 2.32 -12.94 3.79
C VAL A 8 2.77 -13.51 5.12
N GLU A 9 2.79 -14.83 5.23
CA GLU A 9 3.19 -15.57 6.44
C GLU A 9 4.74 -15.56 6.64
N GLY A 10 5.50 -15.11 5.63
CA GLY A 10 6.96 -14.99 5.66
C GLY A 10 7.45 -13.54 5.57
N GLU A 11 8.62 -13.36 4.97
CA GLU A 11 9.14 -12.03 4.64
C GLU A 11 8.45 -11.50 3.38
N LEU A 12 7.94 -10.27 3.47
CA LEU A 12 7.47 -9.53 2.30
C LEU A 12 8.67 -8.96 1.56
N HIS A 13 8.82 -9.31 0.29
CA HIS A 13 9.87 -8.77 -0.55
C HIS A 13 9.39 -7.52 -1.28
N PHE A 14 10.25 -6.50 -1.37
CA PHE A 14 9.92 -5.26 -2.05
C PHE A 14 9.60 -5.48 -3.54
N ILE A 15 10.21 -6.50 -4.16
CA ILE A 15 9.92 -6.86 -5.55
C ILE A 15 8.45 -7.24 -5.77
N ASP A 16 7.80 -7.89 -4.80
CA ASP A 16 6.38 -8.28 -4.89
C ASP A 16 5.48 -7.04 -4.90
N ILE A 17 5.87 -6.00 -4.15
CA ILE A 17 5.20 -4.70 -4.14
C ILE A 17 5.35 -4.03 -5.51
N VAL A 18 6.55 -4.02 -6.07
CA VAL A 18 6.81 -3.44 -7.40
C VAL A 18 6.03 -4.16 -8.49
N ASP A 19 5.99 -5.49 -8.43
CA ASP A 19 5.28 -6.31 -9.41
C ASP A 19 3.76 -6.10 -9.34
N PHE A 20 3.20 -5.87 -8.15
CA PHE A 20 1.81 -5.43 -8.03
C PHE A 20 1.52 -4.18 -8.88
N PHE A 21 2.39 -3.16 -8.86
CA PHE A 21 2.18 -1.94 -9.64
C PHE A 21 2.42 -2.15 -11.14
N LYS A 22 3.43 -2.94 -11.53
CA LYS A 22 3.71 -3.26 -12.94
C LYS A 22 2.55 -3.98 -13.65
N THR A 23 1.72 -4.71 -12.90
CA THR A 23 0.54 -5.40 -13.46
C THR A 23 -0.66 -4.48 -13.69
N LYS A 24 -0.58 -3.18 -13.36
CA LYS A 24 -1.68 -2.22 -13.52
C LYS A 24 -1.46 -1.36 -14.78
N PRO A 25 -2.54 -0.97 -15.49
CA PRO A 25 -2.45 -0.09 -16.65
C PRO A 25 -2.20 1.37 -16.21
N LEU A 26 -1.02 1.64 -15.66
CA LEU A 26 -0.66 2.96 -15.15
C LEU A 26 -0.33 3.92 -16.30
N GLU A 27 -0.70 5.19 -16.12
CA GLU A 27 -0.56 6.25 -17.11
C GLU A 27 0.08 7.44 -16.41
N LYS A 28 1.21 7.91 -16.94
CA LYS A 28 1.96 9.02 -16.37
C LYS A 28 1.10 10.30 -16.37
N GLY A 29 1.07 11.00 -15.24
CA GLY A 29 0.28 12.23 -15.07
C GLY A 29 -1.22 12.02 -14.87
N LYS A 30 -1.67 10.76 -14.78
CA LYS A 30 -3.04 10.38 -14.38
C LYS A 30 -3.03 9.54 -13.10
N HIS A 31 -2.09 8.60 -13.02
CA HIS A 31 -2.00 7.64 -11.93
C HIS A 31 -0.79 7.92 -11.03
N ILE A 32 -1.02 8.02 -9.73
CA ILE A 32 0.00 8.12 -8.69
C ILE A 32 0.00 6.83 -7.87
N PRO A 33 0.96 5.92 -8.09
CA PRO A 33 1.18 4.77 -7.22
C PRO A 33 1.82 5.19 -5.88
N PHE A 34 1.37 4.58 -4.78
CA PHE A 34 1.91 4.84 -3.45
C PHE A 34 1.87 3.59 -2.56
N ILE A 35 2.74 3.59 -1.55
CA ILE A 35 2.78 2.61 -0.47
C ILE A 35 2.44 3.33 0.84
N GLY A 36 1.45 2.83 1.55
CA GLY A 36 1.01 3.31 2.84
C GLY A 36 1.44 2.38 3.97
N PHE A 37 2.44 2.78 4.74
CA PHE A 37 2.95 2.06 5.92
C PHE A 37 2.21 2.43 7.20
N ASN A 38 1.69 3.66 7.32
CA ASN A 38 0.79 4.07 8.41
C ASN A 38 -0.65 4.10 7.91
N THR A 39 -1.26 2.92 7.90
CA THR A 39 -2.64 2.73 7.47
C THR A 39 -3.61 3.55 8.32
N THR A 40 -3.44 3.62 9.64
CA THR A 40 -4.34 4.34 10.55
C THR A 40 -4.61 5.80 10.12
N ASP A 41 -3.58 6.53 9.71
CA ASP A 41 -3.73 7.94 9.31
C ASP A 41 -4.20 8.10 7.86
N LEU A 42 -3.90 7.13 6.98
CA LEU A 42 -4.47 7.04 5.63
C LEU A 42 -5.98 6.79 5.66
N PHE A 43 -6.45 5.94 6.57
CA PHE A 43 -7.86 5.56 6.66
C PHE A 43 -8.75 6.64 7.33
N LYS A 44 -8.19 7.49 8.21
CA LYS A 44 -8.91 8.68 8.74
C LYS A 44 -9.33 9.67 7.66
N LYS A 45 -8.66 9.70 6.50
CA LYS A 45 -8.92 10.62 5.39
C LYS A 45 -9.97 10.14 4.38
N GLY A 46 -10.84 9.19 4.76
CA GLY A 46 -12.03 8.83 3.96
C GLY A 46 -12.03 7.40 3.39
N LEU A 47 -10.99 6.61 3.63
CA LEU A 47 -11.06 5.17 3.41
C LEU A 47 -11.72 4.56 4.66
N LYS A 48 -13.02 4.27 4.60
CA LYS A 48 -13.73 3.65 5.75
C LYS A 48 -13.02 2.35 6.13
N PRO A 49 -12.52 2.22 7.38
CA PRO A 49 -11.82 1.02 7.79
C PRO A 49 -12.82 -0.14 7.77
N THR A 50 -12.65 -1.06 6.82
CA THR A 50 -13.15 -2.41 7.03
C THR A 50 -12.43 -2.95 8.26
N HIS A 51 -13.08 -3.76 9.10
CA HIS A 51 -12.52 -4.42 10.31
C HIS A 51 -11.24 -5.26 10.09
N LYS A 52 -10.61 -5.15 8.92
CA LYS A 52 -9.52 -5.89 8.30
C LYS A 52 -8.15 -5.18 8.40
N LEU A 53 -8.01 -4.12 9.19
CA LEU A 53 -6.77 -3.32 9.18
C LEU A 53 -5.73 -3.78 10.20
N GLN A 54 -6.11 -4.68 11.10
CA GLN A 54 -5.25 -5.18 12.15
C GLN A 54 -5.36 -6.69 12.18
N LYS A 55 -4.23 -7.35 11.94
CA LYS A 55 -4.05 -8.77 12.14
C LYS A 55 -2.99 -8.93 13.23
N GLU A 56 -3.35 -9.61 14.31
CA GLU A 56 -2.50 -9.74 15.50
C GLU A 56 -1.15 -10.39 15.14
N GLY A 57 -0.04 -9.75 15.53
CA GLY A 57 1.31 -10.20 15.20
C GLY A 57 1.82 -9.77 13.82
N TYR A 58 1.02 -9.03 13.04
CA TYR A 58 1.38 -8.57 11.69
C TYR A 58 1.44 -7.04 11.62
N LYS A 59 2.33 -6.54 10.77
CA LYS A 59 2.27 -5.19 10.23
C LYS A 59 1.29 -5.17 9.06
N THR A 60 0.69 -4.01 8.81
CA THR A 60 -0.24 -3.82 7.69
C THR A 60 0.25 -2.69 6.80
N LEU A 61 0.31 -2.92 5.49
CA LEU A 61 0.50 -1.86 4.51
C LEU A 61 -0.67 -1.79 3.51
N LEU A 62 -0.83 -0.61 2.90
CA LEU A 62 -1.76 -0.36 1.81
C LEU A 62 -0.96 -0.07 0.54
N LEU A 63 -1.10 -0.89 -0.48
CA LEU A 63 -0.70 -0.55 -1.83
C LEU A 63 -1.86 0.18 -2.50
N GLY A 64 -1.59 1.31 -3.13
CA GLY A 64 -2.63 2.14 -3.73
C GLY A 64 -2.20 2.82 -5.01
N VAL A 65 -3.15 3.04 -5.91
CA VAL A 65 -2.99 3.87 -7.10
C VAL A 65 -4.09 4.91 -7.09
N TYR A 66 -3.72 6.16 -6.84
CA TYR A 66 -4.63 7.29 -6.90
C TYR A 66 -4.74 7.80 -8.34
N ASN A 67 -5.97 7.95 -8.83
CA ASN A 67 -6.25 8.61 -10.10
C ASN A 67 -6.56 10.08 -9.83
N GLU A 68 -5.67 10.96 -10.25
CA GLU A 68 -5.79 12.40 -9.99
C GLU A 68 -6.92 13.05 -10.79
N GLN A 69 -7.23 12.55 -11.99
CA GLN A 69 -8.27 13.12 -12.84
C GLN A 69 -9.68 12.81 -12.33
N GLN A 70 -9.86 11.65 -11.70
CA GLN A 70 -11.14 11.19 -11.15
C GLN A 70 -11.24 11.36 -9.63
N GLU A 71 -10.20 11.93 -9.01
CA GLU A 71 -10.07 12.14 -7.56
C GLU A 71 -10.43 10.92 -6.72
N LYS A 72 -9.92 9.73 -7.11
CA LYS A 72 -10.27 8.48 -6.44
C LYS A 72 -9.12 7.49 -6.36
N LEU A 73 -9.19 6.61 -5.36
CA LEU A 73 -8.35 5.41 -5.29
C LEU A 73 -8.88 4.37 -6.29
N GLU A 74 -8.13 4.15 -7.37
CA GLU A 74 -8.56 3.29 -8.48
C GLU A 74 -8.18 1.83 -8.25
N PHE A 75 -6.95 1.59 -7.78
CA PHE A 75 -6.50 0.26 -7.36
C PHE A 75 -6.01 0.32 -5.92
N ALA A 76 -6.31 -0.71 -5.15
CA ALA A 76 -5.72 -0.88 -3.84
C ALA A 76 -5.66 -2.34 -3.40
N ARG A 77 -4.68 -2.65 -2.55
CA ARG A 77 -4.51 -3.94 -1.89
C ARG A 77 -3.99 -3.71 -0.48
N ILE A 78 -4.56 -4.43 0.49
CA ILE A 78 -4.06 -4.48 1.87
C ILE A 78 -3.17 -5.71 1.99
N ILE A 79 -1.96 -5.54 2.55
CA ILE A 79 -1.04 -6.65 2.82
C ILE A 79 -0.72 -6.67 4.31
N HIS A 80 -0.96 -7.81 4.94
CA HIS A 80 -0.48 -8.12 6.28
C HIS A 80 0.81 -8.93 6.17
N TYR A 81 1.86 -8.53 6.87
CA TYR A 81 3.16 -9.19 6.81
C TYR A 81 3.87 -9.17 8.17
N ILE A 82 4.74 -10.15 8.42
CA ILE A 82 5.49 -10.27 9.69
C ILE A 82 6.78 -9.45 9.61
N SER A 83 7.56 -9.67 8.54
CA SER A 83 8.80 -8.97 8.26
C SER A 83 8.86 -8.50 6.82
N MET A 84 9.75 -7.56 6.55
CA MET A 84 10.01 -7.02 5.22
C MET A 84 11.51 -7.07 4.97
N ASP A 85 11.90 -7.31 3.72
CA ASP A 85 13.31 -7.29 3.32
C ASP A 85 13.97 -5.91 3.55
N GLU A 86 15.29 -5.87 3.43
CA GLU A 86 16.07 -4.65 3.69
C GLU A 86 15.74 -3.51 2.73
N GLU A 87 15.44 -3.83 1.46
CA GLU A 87 15.05 -2.85 0.47
C GLU A 87 13.71 -2.20 0.84
N GLY A 88 12.70 -2.99 1.17
CA GLY A 88 11.40 -2.50 1.60
C GLY A 88 11.49 -1.66 2.88
N LYS A 89 12.32 -2.07 3.86
CA LYS A 89 12.62 -1.27 5.06
C LYS A 89 13.29 0.06 4.72
N ALA A 90 14.23 0.07 3.77
CA ALA A 90 14.89 1.30 3.33
C ALA A 90 13.91 2.25 2.60
N ILE A 91 12.91 1.71 1.91
CA ILE A 91 11.81 2.50 1.33
C ILE A 91 10.86 3.02 2.42
N GLU A 92 10.47 2.19 3.38
CA GLU A 92 9.64 2.59 4.53
C GLU A 92 10.28 3.78 5.30
N ALA A 93 11.58 3.73 5.51
CA ALA A 93 12.34 4.79 6.19
C ALA A 93 12.31 6.15 5.45
N LYS A 94 12.03 6.16 4.14
CA LYS A 94 11.87 7.39 3.34
C LYS A 94 10.44 7.92 3.35
N SER A 95 9.51 7.22 4.03
CA SER A 95 8.11 7.62 4.04
C SER A 95 7.90 8.97 4.73
N SER A 96 7.03 9.79 4.17
CA SER A 96 6.55 11.02 4.79
C SER A 96 5.15 10.77 5.34
N ASN A 97 4.98 10.89 6.66
CA ASN A 97 3.75 10.53 7.36
C ASN A 97 3.27 9.09 7.07
N GLY A 98 4.22 8.16 6.89
CA GLY A 98 3.92 6.76 6.58
C GLY A 98 3.42 6.52 5.16
N ILE A 99 3.64 7.46 4.23
CA ILE A 99 3.33 7.30 2.80
C ILE A 99 4.61 7.46 1.98
N VAL A 100 4.81 6.58 1.01
CA VAL A 100 5.80 6.74 -0.05
C VAL A 100 5.06 6.84 -1.37
N VAL A 101 5.27 7.92 -2.11
CA VAL A 101 4.84 8.03 -3.51
C VAL A 101 5.93 7.44 -4.40
N LEU A 102 5.54 6.55 -5.30
CA LEU A 102 6.46 5.92 -6.24
C LEU A 102 6.51 6.80 -7.51
N GLN A 103 7.69 7.37 -7.79
CA GLN A 103 7.93 8.27 -8.92
C GLN A 103 8.70 7.57 -10.05
#